data_AF-A0A968WQ73-F1
#
_entry.id   AF-A0A968WQ73-F1
#
_cell.length_a   1.000
_cell.length_b   1.000
_cell.length_c   1.000
_cell.angle_alpha   90.00
_cell.angle_beta   90.00
_cell.angle_gamma   90.00
#
_symmetry.space_group_name_H-M   'P 1'
#
loop_
_entity.id
_entity.type
_entity.pdbx_description
1 polymer ?
#
loop_
_entity_poly.entity_id
_entity_poly.type
_entity_poly.pdbx_seq_one_letter_code
_entity_poly.pdbx_strand_id
1 'polypeptide(L)'
;MEQAKVSNLQERNPAVVPVPTLLRCETGSPDPLLIQTEGDAYLTFSLYEERERGAIRFKRCQSAKFGYPNNEALSGHPLYRFGLILYDLQLVRNSPWLEEIKKMNRVHRSHDDSLHPHLNHYVFPLHDSTFECIAASHDELKIPEHMDLSIANLEAQFAILGR
;
A
#
# COMPACT_ATOMS: atom_id res chain seq x y z
N MET A 1 -39.67 12.68 -9.60
CA MET A 1 -38.41 13.31 -9.12
C MET A 1 -37.63 12.41 -8.13
N GLU A 2 -37.76 11.08 -8.20
CA GLU A 2 -37.26 10.21 -7.11
C GLU A 2 -36.50 8.96 -7.61
N GLN A 3 -35.93 9.01 -8.81
CA GLN A 3 -35.09 7.92 -9.34
C GLN A 3 -33.65 8.35 -9.67
N ALA A 4 -33.33 9.64 -9.62
CA ALA A 4 -31.98 10.16 -9.93
C ALA A 4 -31.04 10.27 -8.70
N LYS A 5 -31.48 9.90 -7.50
CA LYS A 5 -30.63 9.93 -6.28
C LYS A 5 -30.00 8.59 -5.90
N VAL A 6 -30.49 7.48 -6.46
CA VAL A 6 -30.03 6.13 -6.08
C VAL A 6 -28.78 5.71 -6.90
N SER A 7 -28.55 6.30 -8.06
CA SER A 7 -27.41 5.96 -8.94
C SER A 7 -26.07 6.56 -8.54
N ASN A 8 -26.02 7.47 -7.56
CA ASN A 8 -24.81 8.24 -7.22
C ASN A 8 -24.15 7.81 -5.88
N LEU A 9 -24.71 6.80 -5.21
CA LEU A 9 -24.21 6.27 -3.93
C LEU A 9 -23.27 5.07 -4.12
N GLN A 10 -23.44 4.29 -5.19
CA GLN A 10 -22.55 3.17 -5.52
C GLN A 10 -21.14 3.65 -5.92
N GLU A 11 -21.01 4.84 -6.53
CA GLU A 11 -19.72 5.42 -6.93
C GLU A 11 -18.86 5.93 -5.76
N ARG A 12 -19.37 5.94 -4.52
CA ARG A 12 -18.64 6.42 -3.33
C ARG A 12 -18.13 5.32 -2.42
N ASN A 13 -18.54 4.08 -2.64
CA ASN A 13 -18.06 2.98 -1.80
C ASN A 13 -16.60 2.67 -2.14
N PRO A 14 -15.79 2.29 -1.14
CA PRO A 14 -14.47 1.77 -1.39
C PRO A 14 -14.55 0.52 -2.25
N ALA A 15 -13.59 0.36 -3.16
CA ALA A 15 -13.41 -0.85 -3.93
C ALA A 15 -11.94 -1.24 -3.90
N VAL A 16 -11.66 -2.49 -3.60
CA VAL A 16 -10.30 -3.02 -3.58
C VAL A 16 -10.04 -3.73 -4.91
N VAL A 17 -8.97 -3.33 -5.60
CA VAL A 17 -8.59 -3.91 -6.91
C VAL A 17 -7.15 -4.40 -6.87
N PRO A 18 -6.85 -5.60 -7.37
CA PRO A 18 -5.47 -6.09 -7.42
C PRO A 18 -4.54 -5.18 -8.20
N VAL A 19 -3.30 -5.05 -7.73
CA VAL A 19 -2.20 -4.48 -8.47
C VAL A 19 -1.42 -5.63 -9.11
N PRO A 20 -1.27 -5.68 -10.45
CA PRO A 20 -0.42 -6.66 -11.08
C PRO A 20 1.02 -6.53 -10.54
N THR A 21 1.51 -7.59 -9.90
CA THR A 21 2.87 -7.69 -9.37
C THR A 21 3.52 -8.97 -9.86
N LEU A 22 4.83 -8.93 -10.09
CA LEU A 22 5.68 -10.09 -10.36
C LEU A 22 6.14 -10.75 -9.05
N LEU A 23 5.95 -10.10 -7.91
CA LEU A 23 6.31 -10.62 -6.60
C LEU A 23 5.22 -11.59 -6.11
N ARG A 24 5.65 -12.75 -5.61
CA ARG A 24 4.78 -13.75 -5.00
C ARG A 24 5.22 -13.93 -3.56
N CYS A 25 4.48 -13.28 -2.66
CA CYS A 25 4.74 -13.32 -1.24
C CYS A 25 4.70 -14.76 -0.73
N GLU A 26 5.65 -15.11 0.13
CA GLU A 26 5.55 -16.33 0.92
C GLU A 26 4.35 -16.25 1.87
N THR A 27 3.53 -17.30 1.92
CA THR A 27 2.27 -17.27 2.68
C THR A 27 2.42 -17.74 4.13
N GLY A 28 3.51 -18.42 4.48
CA GLY A 28 3.74 -18.98 5.82
C GLY A 28 4.45 -18.01 6.75
N SER A 29 5.66 -17.56 6.36
CA SER A 29 6.47 -16.65 7.16
C SER A 29 7.11 -15.56 6.29
N PRO A 30 6.32 -14.60 5.78
CA PRO A 30 6.80 -13.58 4.85
C PRO A 30 7.86 -12.63 5.41
N ASP A 31 8.10 -12.64 6.73
CA ASP A 31 9.08 -11.80 7.43
C ASP A 31 9.12 -10.33 6.92
N PRO A 32 7.97 -9.63 6.91
CA PRO A 32 7.89 -8.32 6.29
C PRO A 32 8.63 -7.25 7.11
N LEU A 33 9.42 -6.41 6.43
CA LEU A 33 10.08 -5.24 6.99
C LEU A 33 9.59 -3.97 6.31
N LEU A 34 9.12 -3.02 7.12
CA LEU A 34 8.78 -1.66 6.68
C LEU A 34 9.86 -0.67 7.11
N ILE A 35 10.36 0.10 6.15
CA ILE A 35 11.17 1.30 6.40
C ILE A 35 10.47 2.48 5.74
N GLN A 36 10.25 3.56 6.48
CA GLN A 36 9.63 4.76 5.95
C GLN A 36 10.49 6.00 6.27
N THR A 37 10.69 6.83 5.25
CA THR A 37 11.22 8.20 5.38
C THR A 37 10.08 9.20 5.21
N GLU A 38 10.39 10.50 5.27
CA GLU A 38 9.41 11.54 4.91
C GLU A 38 8.99 11.47 3.43
N GLY A 39 9.87 10.94 2.57
CA GLY A 39 9.65 10.86 1.14
C GLY A 39 9.01 9.54 0.71
N ASP A 40 9.60 8.40 1.07
CA ASP A 40 9.24 7.10 0.51
C ASP A 40 9.05 6.05 1.60
N ALA A 41 8.28 5.00 1.29
CA ALA A 41 8.20 3.80 2.11
C ALA A 41 8.69 2.58 1.33
N TYR A 42 9.41 1.70 2.01
CA TYR A 42 9.96 0.47 1.47
C TYR A 42 9.38 -0.69 2.27
N LEU A 43 8.69 -1.59 1.58
CA LEU A 43 8.24 -2.84 2.15
C LEU A 43 9.05 -3.98 1.52
N THR A 44 9.71 -4.79 2.35
CA THR A 44 10.38 -6.01 1.89
C THR A 44 9.76 -7.23 2.54
N PHE A 45 9.79 -8.38 1.87
CA PHE A 45 9.22 -9.64 2.35
C PHE A 45 9.85 -10.84 1.62
N SER A 46 9.78 -12.02 2.22
CA SER A 46 10.22 -13.28 1.62
C SER A 46 9.33 -13.68 0.45
N LEU A 47 9.94 -14.19 -0.62
CA LEU A 47 9.24 -14.71 -1.80
C LEU A 47 9.10 -16.23 -1.72
N TYR A 48 8.03 -16.74 -2.30
CA TYR A 48 7.78 -18.18 -2.35
C TYR A 48 8.84 -18.90 -3.21
N GLU A 49 9.52 -19.90 -2.64
CA GLU A 49 10.52 -20.77 -3.30
C GLU A 49 11.76 -20.07 -3.90
N GLU A 50 12.09 -18.86 -3.46
CA GLU A 50 13.24 -18.08 -3.95
C GLU A 50 14.25 -17.80 -2.82
N ARG A 51 15.54 -17.70 -3.16
CA ARG A 51 16.59 -17.16 -2.25
C ARG A 51 16.72 -15.64 -2.37
N GLU A 52 15.59 -14.98 -2.61
CA GLU A 52 15.47 -13.55 -2.85
C GLU A 52 14.31 -12.99 -2.02
N ARG A 53 14.35 -11.69 -1.74
CA ARG A 53 13.24 -10.96 -1.14
C ARG A 53 12.56 -10.09 -2.18
N GLY A 54 11.26 -9.93 -2.05
CA GLY A 54 10.50 -8.91 -2.77
C GLY A 54 10.74 -7.58 -2.08
N ALA A 55 10.95 -6.52 -2.86
CA ALA A 55 11.02 -5.15 -2.36
C ALA A 55 10.07 -4.28 -3.18
N ILE A 56 9.23 -3.51 -2.48
CA ILE A 56 8.32 -2.55 -3.07
C ILE A 56 8.63 -1.18 -2.47
N ARG A 57 8.92 -0.21 -3.34
CA ARG A 57 9.08 1.19 -2.96
C ARG A 57 7.83 1.95 -3.32
N PHE A 58 7.21 2.57 -2.34
CA PHE A 58 6.10 3.49 -2.48
C PHE A 58 6.61 4.93 -2.50
N LYS A 59 6.52 5.58 -3.66
CA LYS A 59 7.06 6.92 -3.92
C LYS A 59 6.16 8.00 -3.32
N ARG A 60 6.76 9.02 -2.69
CA ARG A 60 6.03 10.14 -2.07
C ARG A 60 4.98 9.63 -1.07
N CYS A 61 5.39 8.66 -0.24
CA CYS A 61 4.56 8.05 0.78
C CYS A 61 4.32 9.06 1.92
N GLN A 62 3.05 9.42 2.13
CA GLN A 62 2.67 10.39 3.17
C GLN A 62 2.29 9.73 4.50
N SER A 63 1.88 8.46 4.47
CA SER A 63 1.46 7.74 5.66
C SER A 63 1.45 6.24 5.39
N ALA A 64 1.84 5.44 6.37
CA ALA A 64 1.71 4.00 6.35
C ALA A 64 1.17 3.46 7.67
N LYS A 65 0.56 2.29 7.60
CA LYS A 65 0.16 1.44 8.71
C LYS A 65 0.76 0.06 8.50
N PHE A 66 1.21 -0.56 9.57
CA PHE A 66 1.77 -1.90 9.51
C PHE A 66 1.55 -2.60 10.85
N GLY A 67 0.80 -3.70 10.83
CA GLY A 67 0.36 -4.41 12.04
C GLY A 67 -0.95 -5.15 11.80
N TYR A 68 -1.75 -5.36 12.84
CA TYR A 68 -3.02 -6.08 12.71
C TYR A 68 -4.01 -5.45 11.71
N PRO A 69 -4.89 -6.26 11.08
CA PRO A 69 -5.13 -7.68 11.33
C PRO A 69 -4.14 -8.62 10.62
N ASN A 70 -4.03 -9.84 11.14
CA ASN A 70 -3.38 -10.98 10.49
C ASN A 70 -4.38 -11.70 9.57
N ASN A 71 -3.93 -12.77 8.91
CA ASN A 71 -4.75 -13.56 8.00
C ASN A 71 -5.98 -14.21 8.66
N GLU A 72 -5.84 -14.73 9.89
CA GLU A 72 -6.93 -15.34 10.66
C GLU A 72 -8.03 -14.35 11.04
N ALA A 73 -7.67 -13.07 11.21
CA ALA A 73 -8.58 -12.00 11.58
C ALA A 73 -8.91 -11.05 10.42
N LEU A 74 -8.59 -11.40 9.17
CA LEU A 74 -8.74 -10.49 8.02
C LEU A 74 -10.19 -10.01 7.85
N SER A 75 -11.18 -10.84 8.23
CA SER A 75 -12.60 -10.46 8.18
C SER A 75 -12.97 -9.27 9.06
N GLY A 76 -12.13 -8.95 10.05
CA GLY A 76 -12.26 -7.76 10.88
C GLY A 76 -11.74 -6.47 10.23
N HIS A 77 -11.00 -6.56 9.11
CA HIS A 77 -10.50 -5.38 8.40
C HIS A 77 -11.66 -4.56 7.82
N PRO A 78 -11.69 -3.22 7.96
CA PRO A 78 -12.75 -2.38 7.40
C PRO A 78 -12.95 -2.54 5.89
N LEU A 79 -11.89 -2.91 5.17
CA LEU A 79 -11.91 -3.15 3.72
C LEU A 79 -12.30 -4.57 3.31
N TYR A 80 -12.44 -5.52 4.25
CA TYR A 80 -12.70 -6.93 3.93
C TYR A 80 -13.94 -7.11 3.05
N ARG A 81 -15.04 -6.47 3.45
CA ARG A 81 -16.32 -6.47 2.72
C ARG A 81 -16.26 -5.85 1.32
N PHE A 82 -15.15 -5.21 0.95
CA PHE A 82 -14.95 -4.55 -0.34
C PHE A 82 -13.97 -5.31 -1.26
N GLY A 83 -13.67 -6.57 -0.94
CA GLY A 83 -12.88 -7.46 -1.81
C GLY A 83 -11.40 -7.53 -1.46
N LEU A 84 -11.06 -7.40 -0.18
CA LEU A 84 -9.69 -7.58 0.30
C LEU A 84 -9.24 -9.04 0.11
N ILE A 85 -8.03 -9.26 -0.40
CA ILE A 85 -7.46 -10.58 -0.73
C ILE A 85 -6.13 -10.73 0.02
N LEU A 86 -5.92 -11.89 0.62
CA LEU A 86 -4.65 -12.19 1.29
C LEU A 86 -3.51 -12.32 0.27
N TYR A 87 -2.32 -11.89 0.69
CA TYR A 87 -1.05 -12.08 -0.01
C TYR A 87 -0.95 -11.38 -1.38
N ASP A 88 -1.87 -10.46 -1.69
CA ASP A 88 -1.83 -9.63 -2.88
C ASP A 88 -1.68 -8.15 -2.51
N LEU A 89 -0.87 -7.42 -3.30
CA LEU A 89 -0.88 -5.97 -3.27
C LEU A 89 -2.14 -5.47 -4.01
N GLN A 90 -2.86 -4.55 -3.38
CA GLN A 90 -4.12 -4.05 -3.90
C GLN A 90 -4.22 -2.51 -3.78
N LEU A 91 -4.98 -1.90 -4.69
CA LEU A 91 -5.35 -0.49 -4.66
C LEU A 91 -6.76 -0.32 -4.12
N VAL A 92 -6.95 0.67 -3.26
CA VAL A 92 -8.26 1.04 -2.71
C VAL A 92 -8.78 2.28 -3.43
N ARG A 93 -9.75 2.08 -4.33
CA ARG A 93 -10.50 3.17 -4.95
C ARG A 93 -11.46 3.78 -3.95
N ASN A 94 -11.71 5.08 -4.06
CA ASN A 94 -12.56 5.85 -3.13
C ASN A 94 -12.14 5.65 -1.66
N SER A 95 -10.84 5.70 -1.40
CA SER A 95 -10.25 5.41 -0.10
C SER A 95 -10.78 6.35 1.01
N PRO A 96 -11.47 5.82 2.04
CA PRO A 96 -11.91 6.63 3.18
C PRO A 96 -10.74 7.22 3.96
N TRP A 97 -9.62 6.49 4.05
CA TRP A 97 -8.42 6.94 4.74
C TRP A 97 -7.74 8.11 4.00
N LEU A 98 -7.73 8.08 2.67
CA LEU A 98 -7.23 9.22 1.89
C LEU A 98 -8.08 10.47 2.13
N GLU A 99 -9.41 10.31 2.19
CA GLU A 99 -10.31 11.42 2.52
C GLU A 99 -10.13 11.93 3.95
N GLU A 100 -9.82 11.06 4.90
CA GLU A 100 -9.45 11.44 6.27
C GLU A 100 -8.17 12.29 6.29
N ILE A 101 -7.12 11.87 5.57
CA ILE A 101 -5.86 12.64 5.47
C ILE A 101 -6.09 14.01 4.83
N LYS A 102 -6.88 14.10 3.75
CA LYS A 102 -7.23 15.38 3.14
C LYS A 102 -7.93 16.30 4.14
N LYS A 103 -8.88 15.78 4.92
CA LYS A 103 -9.58 16.55 5.96
C LYS A 103 -8.63 17.03 7.05
N MET A 104 -7.69 16.19 7.51
CA MET A 104 -6.69 16.60 8.49
C MET A 104 -5.82 17.75 7.98
N ASN A 105 -5.40 17.71 6.72
CA ASN A 105 -4.56 18.75 6.11
C ASN A 105 -5.33 20.02 5.69
N ARG A 106 -6.66 20.00 5.69
CA ARG A 106 -7.51 21.13 5.30
C ARG A 106 -7.52 22.29 6.28
N VAL A 107 -7.07 22.09 7.53
CA VAL A 107 -6.98 23.17 8.53
C VAL A 107 -5.92 24.22 8.19
N HIS A 108 -5.05 23.94 7.22
CA HIS A 108 -4.05 24.88 6.75
C HIS A 108 -4.68 25.96 5.85
N ARG A 109 -4.43 27.25 6.15
CA ARG A 109 -5.05 28.40 5.43
C ARG A 109 -4.76 28.45 3.92
N SER A 110 -3.71 27.75 3.47
CA SER A 110 -3.32 27.64 2.06
C SER A 110 -3.62 26.26 1.46
N HIS A 111 -4.52 25.48 2.06
CA HIS A 111 -4.86 24.16 1.56
C HIS A 111 -5.59 24.25 0.22
N ASP A 112 -5.00 23.66 -0.80
CA ASP A 112 -5.58 23.48 -2.12
C ASP A 112 -5.57 21.98 -2.46
N ASP A 113 -6.77 21.41 -2.62
CA ASP A 113 -6.94 20.01 -3.00
C ASP A 113 -6.29 19.71 -4.37
N SER A 114 -6.07 20.73 -5.23
CA SER A 114 -5.41 20.59 -6.53
C SER A 114 -3.88 20.55 -6.46
N LEU A 115 -3.27 20.96 -5.34
CA LEU A 115 -1.82 20.88 -5.11
C LEU A 115 -1.38 19.54 -4.53
N HIS A 116 -2.31 18.69 -4.09
CA HIS A 116 -1.96 17.36 -3.61
C HIS A 116 -1.57 16.48 -4.80
N PRO A 117 -0.42 15.77 -4.73
CA PRO A 117 -0.09 14.78 -5.75
C PRO A 117 -1.24 13.77 -5.88
N HIS A 118 -1.39 13.15 -7.06
CA HIS A 118 -2.29 12.01 -7.22
C HIS A 118 -1.86 10.88 -6.27
N LEU A 119 -2.45 10.84 -5.08
CA LEU A 119 -2.18 9.85 -4.05
C LEU A 119 -3.11 8.66 -4.24
N ASN A 120 -2.53 7.49 -4.03
CA ASN A 120 -3.19 6.20 -4.09
C ASN A 120 -3.13 5.58 -2.69
N HIS A 121 -4.17 4.80 -2.36
CA HIS A 121 -4.16 3.97 -1.17
C HIS A 121 -3.83 2.54 -1.59
N TYR A 122 -2.70 2.02 -1.10
CA TYR A 122 -2.28 0.63 -1.26
C TYR A 122 -2.57 -0.15 0.03
N VAL A 123 -3.02 -1.39 -0.12
CA VAL A 123 -3.18 -2.36 0.98
C VAL A 123 -2.57 -3.69 0.56
N PHE A 124 -1.88 -4.33 1.50
CA PHE A 124 -1.24 -5.62 1.31
C PHE A 124 -1.38 -6.46 2.59
N PRO A 125 -2.42 -7.31 2.66
CA PRO A 125 -2.60 -8.24 3.76
C PRO A 125 -1.60 -9.39 3.68
N LEU A 126 -0.78 -9.57 4.70
CA LEU A 126 0.26 -10.60 4.80
C LEU A 126 -0.17 -11.66 5.84
N HIS A 127 0.75 -12.53 6.27
CA HIS A 127 0.44 -13.58 7.24
C HIS A 127 0.06 -12.99 8.60
N ASP A 128 1.00 -12.33 9.29
CA ASP A 128 0.80 -11.83 10.67
C ASP A 128 0.37 -10.37 10.75
N SER A 129 0.37 -9.67 9.61
CA SER A 129 0.11 -8.23 9.56
C SER A 129 -0.51 -7.82 8.23
N THR A 130 -1.11 -6.64 8.20
CA THR A 130 -1.54 -5.94 7.01
C THR A 130 -0.72 -4.66 6.89
N PHE A 131 -0.13 -4.45 5.73
CA PHE A 131 0.48 -3.18 5.37
C PHE A 131 -0.53 -2.32 4.60
N GLU A 132 -0.62 -1.04 4.93
CA GLU A 132 -1.36 -0.04 4.14
C GLU A 132 -0.50 1.21 3.97
N CYS A 133 -0.57 1.89 2.83
CA CYS A 133 0.05 3.20 2.68
C CYS A 133 -0.69 4.15 1.72
N ILE A 134 -0.44 5.44 1.90
CA ILE A 134 -0.88 6.51 1.00
C ILE A 134 0.34 7.06 0.27
N ALA A 135 0.45 6.78 -1.03
CA ALA A 135 1.62 7.11 -1.84
C ALA A 135 1.25 7.50 -3.27
N ALA A 136 2.12 8.21 -3.98
CA ALA A 136 1.85 8.64 -5.35
C ALA A 136 1.89 7.46 -6.34
N SER A 137 2.89 6.60 -6.24
CA SER A 137 3.08 5.42 -7.09
C SER A 137 3.95 4.38 -6.37
N HIS A 138 4.21 3.25 -7.01
CA HIS A 138 5.16 2.26 -6.51
C HIS A 138 6.04 1.71 -7.64
N ASP A 139 7.22 1.23 -7.29
CA ASP A 139 8.04 0.34 -8.11
C ASP A 139 8.33 -0.93 -7.31
N GLU A 140 8.65 -2.03 -7.99
CA GLU A 140 8.98 -3.30 -7.37
C GLU A 140 10.21 -3.95 -8.00
N LEU A 141 10.93 -4.74 -7.21
CA LEU A 141 12.06 -5.55 -7.66
C LEU A 141 12.31 -6.73 -6.72
N LYS A 142 13.10 -7.70 -7.17
CA LYS A 142 13.68 -8.74 -6.31
C LYS A 142 15.06 -8.27 -5.84
N ILE A 143 15.38 -8.49 -4.57
CA ILE A 143 16.70 -8.25 -3.98
C ILE A 143 17.31 -9.54 -3.43
N PRO A 144 18.65 -9.65 -3.34
CA PRO A 144 19.29 -10.78 -2.68
C PRO A 144 18.84 -10.91 -1.22
N GLU A 145 18.59 -12.14 -0.76
CA GLU A 145 18.13 -12.42 0.61
C GLU A 145 19.07 -11.89 1.70
N HIS A 146 20.39 -11.96 1.46
CA HIS A 146 21.41 -11.54 2.42
C HIS A 146 21.83 -10.07 2.28
N MET A 147 21.12 -9.30 1.48
CA MET A 147 21.39 -7.87 1.33
C MET A 147 21.06 -7.15 2.65
N ASP A 148 21.97 -6.29 3.12
CA ASP A 148 21.68 -5.37 4.22
C ASP A 148 20.57 -4.39 3.80
N LEU A 149 19.46 -4.40 4.53
CA LEU A 149 18.22 -3.68 4.20
C LEU A 149 18.24 -2.21 4.65
N SER A 150 19.42 -1.57 4.72
CA SER A 150 19.52 -0.14 5.03
C SER A 150 18.90 0.73 3.92
N ILE A 151 18.46 1.93 4.28
CA ILE A 151 17.85 2.89 3.34
C ILE A 151 18.77 3.14 2.14
N ALA A 152 20.06 3.38 2.37
CA ALA A 152 21.03 3.66 1.31
C ALA A 152 21.14 2.51 0.30
N ASN A 153 21.10 1.27 0.80
CA ASN A 153 21.17 0.08 -0.02
C ASN A 153 19.87 -0.13 -0.83
N LEU A 154 18.70 0.06 -0.22
CA LEU A 154 17.42 0.01 -0.91
C LEU A 154 17.31 1.10 -1.99
N GLU A 155 17.66 2.34 -1.66
CA GLU A 155 17.70 3.45 -2.62
C GLU A 155 18.62 3.16 -3.81
N ALA A 156 19.79 2.56 -3.57
CA ALA A 156 20.70 2.16 -4.64
C ALA A 156 20.09 1.13 -5.59
N GLN A 157 19.36 0.12 -5.07
CA GLN A 157 18.68 -0.87 -5.92
C GLN A 157 17.59 -0.23 -6.79
N PHE A 158 16.74 0.62 -6.20
CA PHE A 158 15.69 1.29 -6.97
C PHE A 158 16.22 2.35 -7.94
N ALA A 159 17.39 2.94 -7.68
CA ALA A 159 18.03 3.87 -8.60
C ALA A 159 18.56 3.19 -9.87
N ILE A 160 18.92 1.91 -9.81
CA ILE A 160 19.35 1.12 -10.98
C ILE A 160 18.15 0.88 -11.92
N LEU A 161 16.98 0.57 -11.35
CA LEU A 161 15.76 0.29 -12.11
C LEU A 161 15.17 1.52 -12.82
N GLY A 162 15.46 2.72 -12.31
CA GLY A 162 15.01 3.99 -12.89
C GLY A 162 15.84 4.50 -14.08
N ARG A 163 16.79 3.71 -14.58
CA ARG A 163 17.60 3.98 -15.77
C ARG A 163 17.20 3.06 -16.92
#